data_AF-A0A558NIB9-F1
#
_entry.id   AF-A0A558NIB9-F1
#
_cell.length_a   1.000
_cell.length_b   1.000
_cell.length_c   1.000
_cell.angle_alpha   90.00
_cell.angle_beta   90.00
_cell.angle_gamma   90.00
#
_symmetry.space_group_name_H-M   'P 1'
#
loop_
_entity.id
_entity.type
_entity.pdbx_description
1 polymer ?
#
loop_
_entity_poly.entity_id
_entity_poly.type
_entity_poly.pdbx_seq_one_letter_code
_entity_poly.pdbx_strand_id
1 'polypeptide(L)'
;MTRHSALKTMAHHWPNRTTTKAKIPMNTKGKLVINLPGILYDVAQWVMFPLNMLISGMCHLQPKSSVWNEGKWQNRRLEGSGKPLDQIKTEILEQQDIAYNEEDLVRLYDSLPNVSAKEDLVGRYWKGKILRTNGSVLDLAEWVIVRPLSLLGIKWGKRYRTQHQGDPLLFRWADKLYFPIPIWGNVGMTDIRWREEATATMNYDHQPWKDYFKLISNENGSVVLLGVWTHKHIAGGWFTLTLEDSE
;
A
#
# COMPACT_ATOMS: atom_id res chain seq x y z
N MET A 1 -54.28 -13.96 8.97
CA MET A 1 -53.80 -12.71 8.32
C MET A 1 -52.30 -12.60 8.52
N THR A 2 -51.54 -13.08 7.55
CA THR A 2 -50.08 -13.14 7.56
C THR A 2 -49.56 -12.16 6.51
N ARG A 3 -48.85 -11.11 6.92
CA ARG A 3 -48.10 -10.22 6.02
C ARG A 3 -46.62 -10.38 6.31
N HIS A 4 -45.94 -11.17 5.49
CA HIS A 4 -44.49 -11.07 5.29
C HIS A 4 -44.27 -10.07 4.14
N SER A 5 -43.59 -8.97 4.44
CA SER A 5 -43.13 -8.01 3.44
C SER A 5 -41.64 -8.25 3.23
N ALA A 6 -41.29 -8.67 2.02
CA ALA A 6 -39.95 -9.00 1.60
C ALA A 6 -39.10 -7.73 1.40
N LEU A 7 -37.96 -7.68 2.07
CA LEU A 7 -36.87 -6.74 1.78
C LEU A 7 -36.19 -7.15 0.47
N LYS A 8 -36.31 -6.27 -0.53
CA LYS A 8 -35.64 -6.37 -1.83
C LYS A 8 -34.18 -5.94 -1.66
N THR A 9 -33.25 -6.90 -1.67
CA THR A 9 -31.82 -6.64 -1.69
C THR A 9 -31.43 -6.17 -3.10
N MET A 10 -31.01 -4.92 -3.25
CA MET A 10 -30.35 -4.43 -4.46
C MET A 10 -28.89 -4.86 -4.43
N ALA A 11 -28.57 -5.98 -5.08
CA ALA A 11 -27.19 -6.34 -5.38
C ALA A 11 -26.72 -5.49 -6.56
N HIS A 12 -25.74 -4.61 -6.32
CA HIS A 12 -24.99 -3.94 -7.39
C HIS A 12 -24.20 -4.99 -8.17
N HIS A 13 -24.70 -5.29 -9.37
CA HIS A 13 -24.12 -6.21 -10.32
C HIS A 13 -22.90 -5.53 -10.96
N TRP A 14 -21.70 -5.93 -10.56
CA TRP A 14 -20.46 -5.58 -11.27
C TRP A 14 -20.36 -6.45 -12.53
N PRO A 15 -20.00 -5.89 -13.70
CA PRO A 15 -19.85 -6.68 -14.92
C PRO A 15 -18.67 -7.66 -14.80
N ASN A 16 -18.91 -8.87 -15.31
CA ASN A 16 -17.97 -9.99 -15.36
C ASN A 16 -16.59 -9.56 -15.91
N ARG A 17 -15.55 -9.69 -15.08
CA ARG A 17 -14.14 -9.67 -15.52
C ARG A 17 -13.90 -10.88 -16.43
N THR A 18 -13.73 -10.63 -17.72
CA THR A 18 -13.19 -11.62 -18.66
C THR A 18 -11.75 -11.95 -18.25
N THR A 19 -11.52 -13.20 -17.88
CA THR A 19 -10.23 -13.75 -17.48
C THR A 19 -9.34 -13.96 -18.69
N THR A 20 -8.66 -12.89 -19.15
CA THR A 20 -7.50 -13.03 -20.02
C THR A 20 -6.35 -13.61 -19.19
N LYS A 21 -6.02 -14.88 -19.44
CA LYS A 21 -4.83 -15.54 -18.90
C LYS A 21 -3.58 -14.67 -19.17
N ALA A 22 -2.97 -14.15 -18.12
CA ALA A 22 -1.72 -13.42 -18.21
C ALA A 22 -0.61 -14.37 -18.70
N LYS A 23 -0.21 -14.23 -19.96
CA LYS A 23 1.10 -14.64 -20.43
C LYS A 23 2.10 -13.66 -19.82
N ILE A 24 3.08 -14.16 -19.06
CA ILE A 24 4.25 -13.38 -18.64
C ILE A 24 5.22 -13.38 -19.82
N PRO A 25 5.36 -12.23 -20.49
CA PRO A 25 6.69 -11.74 -20.80
C PRO A 25 6.81 -10.31 -20.29
N MET A 26 7.63 -10.08 -19.25
CA MET A 26 8.06 -8.72 -18.91
C MET A 26 9.02 -8.23 -20.00
N ASN A 27 8.46 -7.63 -21.05
CA ASN A 27 9.23 -6.90 -22.04
C ASN A 27 9.33 -5.44 -21.58
N THR A 28 10.31 -5.12 -20.74
CA THR A 28 10.60 -3.75 -20.31
C THR A 28 11.48 -3.06 -21.35
N LYS A 29 10.93 -2.74 -22.53
CA LYS A 29 11.72 -2.05 -23.57
C LYS A 29 12.34 -0.77 -22.99
N GLY A 30 13.68 -0.75 -22.88
CA GLY A 30 14.46 0.39 -22.43
C GLY A 30 14.64 0.58 -20.91
N LYS A 31 14.09 -0.29 -20.05
CA LYS A 31 14.30 -0.23 -18.59
C LYS A 31 15.23 -1.33 -18.12
N LEU A 32 16.23 -0.97 -17.31
CA LEU A 32 17.13 -1.92 -16.64
C LEU A 32 16.57 -2.25 -15.27
N VAL A 33 16.30 -3.53 -15.02
CA VAL A 33 15.72 -4.00 -13.77
C VAL A 33 16.66 -4.98 -13.08
N ILE A 34 17.14 -4.61 -11.89
CA ILE A 34 18.01 -5.45 -11.07
C ILE A 34 17.17 -6.46 -10.30
N ASN A 35 17.59 -7.73 -10.35
CA ASN A 35 17.04 -8.81 -9.54
C ASN A 35 18.13 -9.28 -8.59
N LEU A 36 17.89 -9.14 -7.29
CA LEU A 36 18.81 -9.67 -6.27
C LEU A 36 18.43 -11.13 -5.95
N PRO A 37 19.41 -12.02 -5.73
CA PRO A 37 19.17 -13.36 -5.19
C PRO A 37 18.64 -13.29 -3.75
N GLY A 38 17.86 -14.29 -3.35
CA GLY A 38 17.21 -14.34 -2.02
C GLY A 38 18.18 -14.15 -0.85
N ILE A 39 19.37 -14.76 -0.94
CA ILE A 39 20.42 -14.64 0.09
C ILE A 39 20.81 -13.19 0.42
N LEU A 40 20.75 -12.26 -0.55
CA LEU A 40 21.03 -10.86 -0.28
C LEU A 40 19.94 -10.19 0.55
N TYR A 41 18.69 -10.62 0.44
CA TYR A 41 17.60 -10.16 1.30
C TYR A 41 17.80 -10.64 2.73
N ASP A 42 18.14 -11.92 2.90
CA ASP A 42 18.36 -12.52 4.22
C ASP A 42 19.53 -11.85 4.94
N VAL A 43 20.67 -11.69 4.25
CA VAL A 43 21.87 -11.04 4.81
C VAL A 43 21.61 -9.56 5.09
N ALA A 44 21.03 -8.81 4.14
CA ALA A 44 20.79 -7.38 4.34
C ALA A 44 19.85 -7.15 5.53
N GLN A 45 18.78 -7.93 5.64
CA GLN A 45 17.85 -7.81 6.75
C GLN A 45 18.51 -8.16 8.10
N TRP A 46 19.36 -9.18 8.15
CA TRP A 46 20.08 -9.52 9.37
C TRP A 46 21.01 -8.39 9.81
N VAL A 47 21.80 -7.83 8.87
CA VAL A 47 22.68 -6.68 9.13
C VAL A 47 21.89 -5.45 9.56
N MET A 48 20.73 -5.21 8.95
CA MET A 48 19.88 -4.05 9.22
C MET A 48 18.87 -4.28 10.34
N PHE A 49 18.93 -5.41 11.04
CA PHE A 49 18.01 -5.74 12.13
C PHE A 49 17.94 -4.65 13.23
N PRO A 50 19.07 -4.05 13.70
CA PRO A 50 19.00 -2.97 14.68
C PRO A 50 18.21 -1.75 14.18
N LEU A 51 18.36 -1.39 12.91
CA LEU A 51 17.58 -0.30 12.30
C LEU A 51 16.10 -0.66 12.25
N ASN A 52 15.76 -1.90 11.86
CA ASN A 52 14.37 -2.35 11.77
C ASN A 52 13.69 -2.39 13.15
N MET A 53 14.45 -2.72 14.20
CA MET A 53 14.00 -2.61 15.59
C MET A 53 13.78 -1.16 16.01
N LEU A 54 14.66 -0.24 15.63
CA LEU A 54 14.47 1.19 15.87
C LEU A 54 13.21 1.71 15.18
N ILE A 55 13.00 1.36 13.90
CA ILE A 55 11.78 1.69 13.15
C ILE A 55 10.52 1.18 13.88
N SER A 56 10.56 -0.07 14.34
CA SER A 56 9.47 -0.66 15.12
C SER A 56 9.23 0.06 16.46
N GLY A 57 10.29 0.51 17.13
CA GLY A 57 10.20 1.35 18.32
C GLY A 57 9.57 2.70 18.01
N MET A 58 9.99 3.35 16.92
CA MET A 58 9.42 4.63 16.48
C MET A 58 7.92 4.55 16.19
N CYS A 59 7.41 3.41 15.70
CA CYS A 59 5.96 3.20 15.55
C CYS A 59 5.21 3.31 16.88
N HIS A 60 5.79 2.85 17.99
CA HIS A 60 5.18 2.97 19.31
C HIS A 60 5.35 4.36 19.92
N LEU A 61 6.35 5.11 19.47
CA LEU A 61 6.66 6.47 19.92
C LEU A 61 6.07 7.55 19.01
N GLN A 62 5.18 7.17 18.08
CA GLN A 62 4.49 8.14 17.23
C GLN A 62 3.76 9.19 18.10
N PRO A 63 3.87 10.48 17.78
CA PRO A 63 3.33 11.55 18.61
C PRO A 63 1.80 11.51 18.75
N LYS A 64 1.11 10.80 17.85
CA LYS A 64 -0.33 10.55 17.91
C LYS A 64 -0.57 9.05 17.91
N SER A 65 -1.46 8.58 18.77
CA SER A 65 -1.96 7.20 18.69
C SER A 65 -2.70 7.03 17.38
N SER A 66 -2.23 6.12 16.52
CA SER A 66 -2.87 5.85 15.24
C SER A 66 -4.33 5.41 15.44
N VAL A 67 -5.26 6.06 14.75
CA VAL A 67 -6.71 5.70 14.77
C VAL A 67 -7.02 4.42 13.99
N TRP A 68 -6.05 3.91 13.23
CA TRP A 68 -6.12 2.59 12.61
C TRP A 68 -6.17 1.48 13.67
N ASN A 69 -5.49 1.71 14.79
CA ASN A 69 -5.30 0.75 15.87
C ASN A 69 -6.53 0.77 16.79
N GLU A 70 -7.24 -0.36 16.93
CA GLU A 70 -7.96 -0.77 18.16
C GLU A 70 -8.91 -1.97 17.91
N GLY A 71 -9.01 -2.85 18.92
CA GLY A 71 -9.95 -3.98 18.96
C GLY A 71 -11.44 -3.61 19.07
N LYS A 72 -11.80 -2.33 18.84
CA LYS A 72 -13.17 -1.80 18.91
C LYS A 72 -13.53 -0.90 17.72
N TRP A 73 -12.85 -1.04 16.59
CA TRP A 73 -13.08 -0.23 15.39
C TRP A 73 -14.56 -0.19 14.96
N GLN A 74 -15.30 -1.30 15.13
CA GLN A 74 -16.74 -1.41 14.82
C GLN A 74 -17.61 -0.41 15.60
N ASN A 75 -17.20 -0.04 16.81
CA ASN A 75 -17.99 0.82 17.71
C ASN A 75 -17.51 2.27 17.70
N ARG A 76 -16.49 2.60 16.91
CA ARG A 76 -15.89 3.93 16.89
C ARG A 76 -16.42 4.70 15.69
N ARG A 77 -17.14 5.79 15.96
CA ARG A 77 -17.51 6.76 14.93
C ARG A 77 -16.28 7.61 14.64
N LEU A 78 -15.73 7.50 13.42
CA LEU A 78 -14.68 8.38 12.94
C LEU A 78 -15.32 9.68 12.45
N GLU A 79 -14.90 10.80 13.02
CA GLU A 79 -15.45 12.13 12.67
C GLU A 79 -14.69 12.72 11.48
N GLY A 80 -13.38 12.42 11.38
CA GLY A 80 -12.53 12.98 10.33
C GLY A 80 -12.39 14.49 10.44
N SER A 81 -12.03 15.15 9.34
CA SER A 81 -12.03 16.62 9.28
C SER A 81 -13.37 17.22 8.82
N GLY A 82 -14.42 16.40 8.68
CA GLY A 82 -15.69 16.79 8.07
C GLY A 82 -15.69 16.86 6.54
N LYS A 83 -14.56 16.55 5.87
CA LYS A 83 -14.49 16.51 4.40
C LYS A 83 -15.31 15.33 3.84
N PRO A 84 -15.97 15.49 2.67
CA PRO A 84 -16.54 14.38 1.91
C PRO A 84 -15.46 13.42 1.40
N LEU A 85 -15.79 12.12 1.29
CA LEU A 85 -14.84 11.10 0.83
C LEU A 85 -14.37 11.33 -0.60
N ASP A 86 -15.26 11.80 -1.49
CA ASP A 86 -14.90 12.12 -2.88
C ASP A 86 -13.88 13.26 -2.96
N GLN A 87 -13.98 14.24 -2.06
CA GLN A 87 -12.99 15.31 -1.98
C GLN A 87 -11.61 14.74 -1.56
N ILE A 88 -11.57 13.91 -0.51
CA ILE A 88 -10.32 13.29 -0.04
C ILE A 88 -9.70 12.42 -1.14
N LYS A 89 -10.54 11.62 -1.84
CA LYS A 89 -10.13 10.81 -2.98
C LYS A 89 -9.51 11.67 -4.08
N THR A 90 -10.16 12.75 -4.49
CA THR A 90 -9.66 13.68 -5.50
C THR A 90 -8.34 14.32 -5.08
N GLU A 91 -8.23 14.82 -3.85
CA GLU A 91 -6.99 15.41 -3.31
C GLU A 91 -5.80 14.40 -3.38
N ILE A 92 -6.05 13.12 -3.09
CA ILE A 92 -5.05 12.05 -3.19
C ILE A 92 -4.66 11.77 -4.66
N LEU A 93 -5.65 11.64 -5.55
CA LEU A 93 -5.43 11.32 -6.96
C LEU A 93 -4.74 12.46 -7.73
N GLU A 94 -5.05 13.71 -7.39
CA GLU A 94 -4.35 14.91 -7.86
C GLU A 94 -2.96 15.07 -7.25
N GLN A 95 -2.57 14.18 -6.35
CA GLN A 95 -1.29 14.19 -5.68
C GLN A 95 -0.98 15.52 -4.97
N GLN A 96 -1.96 16.12 -4.31
CA GLN A 96 -1.73 17.33 -3.51
C GLN A 96 -0.64 17.10 -2.45
N ASP A 97 0.15 18.14 -2.17
CA ASP A 97 1.21 18.09 -1.15
C ASP A 97 0.73 18.64 0.19
N ILE A 98 -0.21 17.94 0.81
CA ILE A 98 -0.81 18.30 2.10
C ILE A 98 -0.59 17.20 3.14
N ALA A 99 -0.78 17.56 4.41
CA ALA A 99 -0.92 16.58 5.47
C ALA A 99 -2.41 16.25 5.66
N TYR A 100 -2.76 14.98 5.55
CA TYR A 100 -4.12 14.47 5.71
C TYR A 100 -4.42 14.21 7.19
N ASN A 101 -5.69 14.32 7.56
CA ASN A 101 -6.17 13.76 8.82
C ASN A 101 -6.22 12.22 8.67
N GLU A 102 -5.63 11.49 9.61
CA GLU A 102 -5.61 10.03 9.57
C GLU A 102 -7.03 9.43 9.59
N GLU A 103 -7.97 10.01 10.34
CA GLU A 103 -9.36 9.53 10.36
C GLU A 103 -10.04 9.63 8.99
N ASP A 104 -9.72 10.67 8.21
CA ASP A 104 -10.24 10.80 6.83
C ASP A 104 -9.69 9.68 5.93
N LEU A 105 -8.41 9.34 6.08
CA LEU A 105 -7.79 8.24 5.35
C LEU A 105 -8.38 6.88 5.75
N VAL A 106 -8.63 6.66 7.04
CA VAL A 106 -9.29 5.44 7.53
C VAL A 106 -10.72 5.35 6.99
N ARG A 107 -11.50 6.43 7.08
CA ARG A 107 -12.87 6.48 6.54
C ARG A 107 -12.91 6.21 5.05
N LEU A 108 -11.98 6.80 4.28
CA LEU A 108 -11.85 6.52 2.86
C LEU A 108 -11.51 5.05 2.65
N TYR A 109 -10.45 4.54 3.29
CA TYR A 109 -10.00 3.15 3.16
C TYR A 109 -11.12 2.12 3.41
N ASP A 110 -11.91 2.31 4.47
CA ASP A 110 -13.02 1.43 4.81
C ASP A 110 -14.14 1.45 3.76
N SER A 111 -14.28 2.54 3.00
CA SER A 111 -15.27 2.64 1.91
C SER A 111 -14.79 2.05 0.56
N LEU A 112 -13.49 1.77 0.43
CA LEU A 112 -12.90 1.37 -0.84
C LEU A 112 -13.07 -0.15 -1.09
N PRO A 113 -13.19 -0.56 -2.37
CA PRO A 113 -13.22 -1.97 -2.74
C PRO A 113 -11.88 -2.68 -2.48
N ASN A 114 -11.99 -3.96 -2.13
CA ASN A 114 -10.85 -4.86 -1.94
C ASN A 114 -10.15 -5.18 -3.26
N VAL A 115 -8.87 -5.54 -3.15
CA VAL A 115 -8.04 -6.03 -4.28
C VAL A 115 -7.50 -7.40 -3.95
N SER A 116 -7.19 -8.20 -4.98
CA SER A 116 -6.57 -9.51 -4.83
C SER A 116 -5.06 -9.44 -4.98
N ALA A 117 -4.34 -10.08 -4.07
CA ALA A 117 -2.89 -10.24 -4.15
C ALA A 117 -2.47 -10.86 -5.48
N LYS A 118 -3.15 -11.93 -5.90
CA LYS A 118 -2.78 -12.72 -7.08
C LYS A 118 -3.14 -12.02 -8.38
N GLU A 119 -4.33 -11.44 -8.47
CA GLU A 119 -4.84 -10.88 -9.74
C GLU A 119 -4.39 -9.43 -9.94
N ASP A 120 -4.42 -8.63 -8.87
CA ASP A 120 -4.25 -7.19 -8.97
C ASP A 120 -2.82 -6.73 -8.65
N LEU A 121 -2.04 -7.44 -7.82
CA LEU A 121 -0.71 -6.98 -7.37
C LEU A 121 0.48 -7.78 -7.93
N VAL A 122 0.42 -9.11 -7.91
CA VAL A 122 1.53 -9.98 -8.36
C VAL A 122 1.82 -9.79 -9.85
N GLY A 123 3.11 -9.79 -10.20
CA GLY A 123 3.63 -9.58 -11.54
C GLY A 123 3.75 -8.10 -11.95
N ARG A 124 3.54 -7.15 -11.03
CA ARG A 124 3.43 -5.72 -11.35
C ARG A 124 4.45 -4.84 -10.62
N TYR A 125 4.68 -3.66 -11.19
CA TYR A 125 5.53 -2.59 -10.67
C TYR A 125 4.66 -1.41 -10.26
N TRP A 126 5.00 -0.80 -9.14
CA TRP A 126 4.18 0.24 -8.53
C TRP A 126 5.02 1.44 -8.16
N LYS A 127 4.54 2.63 -8.52
CA LYS A 127 5.09 3.92 -8.10
C LYS A 127 4.52 4.28 -6.74
N GLY A 128 5.38 4.55 -5.77
CA GLY A 128 4.96 4.92 -4.43
C GLY A 128 4.85 6.43 -4.25
N LYS A 129 3.86 6.88 -3.48
CA LYS A 129 3.80 8.25 -2.92
C LYS A 129 3.33 8.17 -1.47
N ILE A 130 4.04 8.83 -0.54
CA ILE A 130 3.64 8.88 0.87
C ILE A 130 2.51 9.91 1.03
N LEU A 131 1.48 9.53 1.79
CA LEU A 131 0.41 10.44 2.23
C LEU A 131 0.75 10.89 3.64
N ARG A 132 1.19 12.14 3.77
CA ARG A 132 1.65 12.67 5.05
C ARG A 132 0.48 12.82 6.03
N THR A 133 0.69 12.51 7.30
CA THR A 133 -0.27 12.77 8.38
C THR A 133 0.31 13.66 9.48
N ASN A 134 1.59 14.06 9.35
CA ASN A 134 2.37 14.79 10.36
C ASN A 134 2.38 14.09 11.74
N GLY A 135 2.38 12.77 11.74
CA GLY A 135 2.36 11.98 12.97
C GLY A 135 2.79 10.52 12.80
N SER A 136 3.16 10.13 11.59
CA SER A 136 3.53 8.76 11.24
C SER A 136 5.04 8.62 11.02
N VAL A 137 5.53 7.37 11.02
CA VAL A 137 6.96 7.11 10.78
C VAL A 137 7.29 7.35 9.30
N LEU A 138 6.34 7.11 8.39
CA LEU A 138 6.52 7.46 6.98
C LEU A 138 6.65 8.96 6.74
N ASP A 139 6.12 9.83 7.61
CA ASP A 139 6.37 11.28 7.48
C ASP A 139 7.86 11.60 7.63
N LEU A 140 8.56 10.92 8.55
CA LEU A 140 10.00 11.08 8.70
C LEU A 140 10.73 10.59 7.44
N ALA A 141 10.36 9.41 6.93
CA ALA A 141 10.94 8.85 5.71
C ALA A 141 10.71 9.77 4.49
N GLU A 142 9.54 10.40 4.39
CA GLU A 142 9.21 11.37 3.35
C GLU A 142 10.21 12.53 3.34
N TRP A 143 10.46 13.14 4.50
CA TRP A 143 11.33 14.31 4.63
C TRP A 143 12.81 13.98 4.50
N VAL A 144 13.28 12.88 5.11
CA VAL A 144 14.72 12.60 5.23
C VAL A 144 15.27 11.72 4.11
N ILE A 145 14.39 10.98 3.40
CA ILE A 145 14.81 10.03 2.36
C ILE A 145 14.10 10.36 1.04
N VAL A 146 12.77 10.31 0.99
CA VAL A 146 12.04 10.32 -0.29
C VAL A 146 12.19 11.65 -1.01
N ARG A 147 11.98 12.78 -0.35
CA ARG A 147 12.10 14.10 -0.98
C ARG A 147 13.52 14.40 -1.46
N PRO A 148 14.58 14.25 -0.63
CA PRO A 148 15.95 14.43 -1.10
C PRO A 148 16.30 13.54 -2.30
N LEU A 149 15.92 12.26 -2.25
CA LEU A 149 16.17 11.34 -3.37
C LEU A 149 15.39 11.72 -4.63
N SER A 150 14.16 12.21 -4.47
CA SER A 150 13.32 12.67 -5.59
C SER A 150 13.94 13.86 -6.32
N LEU A 151 14.61 14.77 -5.61
CA LEU A 151 15.37 15.88 -6.21
C LEU A 151 16.54 15.38 -7.08
N LEU A 152 17.08 14.20 -6.76
CA LEU A 152 18.12 13.52 -7.54
C LEU A 152 17.56 12.62 -8.66
N GLY A 153 16.24 12.66 -8.87
CA GLY A 153 15.55 11.82 -9.86
C GLY A 153 15.37 10.36 -9.41
N ILE A 154 15.58 10.06 -8.13
CA ILE A 154 15.35 8.73 -7.54
C ILE A 154 13.95 8.72 -6.91
N LYS A 155 13.06 7.92 -7.47
CA LYS A 155 11.70 7.71 -6.97
C LYS A 155 11.62 6.35 -6.29
N TRP A 156 10.69 6.18 -5.37
CA TRP A 156 10.43 4.88 -4.75
C TRP A 156 9.18 4.20 -5.34
N GLY A 157 9.00 2.96 -4.94
CA GLY A 157 7.96 2.09 -5.42
C GLY A 157 8.04 0.71 -4.77
N LYS A 158 7.23 -0.21 -5.28
CA LYS A 158 7.21 -1.62 -4.89
C LYS A 158 7.13 -2.50 -6.12
N ARG A 159 7.58 -3.74 -6.00
CA ARG A 159 7.45 -4.76 -7.05
C ARG A 159 7.05 -6.08 -6.44
N TYR A 160 6.07 -6.75 -7.03
CA TYR A 160 5.64 -8.07 -6.59
C TYR A 160 5.92 -9.06 -7.71
N ARG A 161 6.93 -9.90 -7.56
CA ARG A 161 7.36 -10.82 -8.63
C ARG A 161 6.48 -12.06 -8.65
N THR A 162 6.28 -12.65 -7.48
CA THR A 162 5.43 -13.82 -7.27
C THR A 162 4.65 -13.65 -5.96
N GLN A 163 3.81 -14.63 -5.63
CA GLN A 163 3.13 -14.66 -4.34
C GLN A 163 4.10 -14.74 -3.14
N HIS A 164 5.31 -15.24 -3.34
CA HIS A 164 6.30 -15.47 -2.28
C HIS A 164 7.53 -14.58 -2.42
N GLN A 165 7.54 -13.67 -3.40
CA GLN A 165 8.71 -12.87 -3.68
C GLN A 165 8.33 -11.47 -4.15
N GLY A 166 8.86 -10.47 -3.46
CA GLY A 166 8.64 -9.07 -3.78
C GLY A 166 9.74 -8.17 -3.23
N ASP A 167 9.74 -6.94 -3.70
CA ASP A 167 10.61 -5.88 -3.24
C ASP A 167 9.75 -4.83 -2.54
N PRO A 168 9.79 -4.80 -1.19
CA PRO A 168 8.99 -3.85 -0.42
C PRO A 168 9.44 -2.40 -0.61
N LEU A 169 10.67 -2.21 -1.08
CA LEU A 169 11.25 -0.94 -1.48
C LEU A 169 12.02 -1.13 -2.79
N LEU A 170 11.54 -0.47 -3.84
CA LEU A 170 12.17 -0.43 -5.15
C LEU A 170 12.51 1.02 -5.48
N PHE A 171 13.79 1.32 -5.61
CA PHE A 171 14.22 2.62 -6.13
C PHE A 171 14.31 2.61 -7.64
N ARG A 172 13.96 3.77 -8.20
CA ARG A 172 13.83 3.99 -9.64
C ARG A 172 14.56 5.26 -9.97
N TRP A 173 15.67 5.16 -10.68
CA TRP A 173 16.45 6.32 -11.09
C TRP A 173 16.06 6.72 -12.51
N ALA A 174 15.56 7.96 -12.65
CA ALA A 174 15.11 8.55 -13.90
C ALA A 174 14.11 7.67 -14.69
N ASP A 175 13.34 6.85 -13.97
CA ASP A 175 12.42 5.84 -14.50
C ASP A 175 13.07 4.85 -15.51
N LYS A 176 14.41 4.72 -15.50
CA LYS A 176 15.22 3.86 -16.39
C LYS A 176 15.89 2.70 -15.66
N LEU A 177 16.38 2.92 -14.44
CA LEU A 177 17.06 1.91 -13.63
C LEU A 177 16.23 1.59 -12.38
N TYR A 178 15.89 0.31 -12.20
CA TYR A 178 15.06 -0.19 -11.11
C TYR A 178 15.92 -1.09 -10.25
N PHE A 179 16.15 -0.72 -9.00
CA PHE A 179 17.00 -1.47 -8.10
C PHE A 179 16.33 -1.65 -6.73
N PRO A 180 16.19 -2.90 -6.26
CA PRO A 180 15.55 -3.18 -4.99
C PRO A 180 16.49 -2.83 -3.83
N ILE A 181 15.89 -2.39 -2.72
CA ILE A 181 16.59 -2.10 -1.47
C ILE A 181 16.22 -3.18 -0.45
N PRO A 182 17.10 -4.19 -0.22
CA PRO A 182 16.75 -5.42 0.50
C PRO A 182 16.76 -5.29 2.03
N ILE A 183 16.91 -4.08 2.58
CA ILE A 183 17.13 -3.83 4.02
C ILE A 183 15.99 -4.32 4.93
N TRP A 184 14.81 -4.56 4.36
CA TRP A 184 13.63 -5.08 5.05
C TRP A 184 13.32 -6.54 4.75
N GLY A 185 14.22 -7.22 4.03
CA GLY A 185 14.04 -8.60 3.61
C GLY A 185 13.07 -8.78 2.45
N ASN A 186 12.77 -10.04 2.17
CA ASN A 186 11.80 -10.44 1.17
C ASN A 186 10.36 -10.26 1.72
N VAL A 187 9.40 -10.24 0.80
CA VAL A 187 7.97 -10.15 1.13
C VAL A 187 7.14 -11.15 0.37
N GLY A 188 6.09 -11.62 1.03
CA GLY A 188 5.00 -12.39 0.44
C GLY A 188 3.76 -11.54 0.20
N MET A 189 2.96 -11.92 -0.80
CA MET A 189 1.66 -11.33 -1.10
C MET A 189 0.55 -12.34 -0.82
N THR A 190 -0.39 -12.01 0.04
CA THR A 190 -1.52 -12.88 0.40
C THR A 190 -2.77 -12.06 0.66
N ASP A 191 -3.96 -12.63 0.45
CA ASP A 191 -5.19 -11.98 0.88
C ASP A 191 -5.40 -12.26 2.38
N ILE A 192 -5.34 -11.21 3.21
CA ILE A 192 -5.52 -11.29 4.67
C ILE A 192 -6.81 -10.59 5.05
N ARG A 193 -7.58 -11.22 5.96
CA ARG A 193 -8.77 -10.61 6.53
C ARG A 193 -8.41 -9.54 7.55
N TRP A 194 -8.84 -8.32 7.32
CA TRP A 194 -8.77 -7.19 8.23
C TRP A 194 -10.07 -6.42 8.20
N ARG A 195 -10.61 -6.07 9.38
CA ARG A 195 -11.95 -5.45 9.50
C ARG A 195 -13.01 -6.21 8.71
N GLU A 196 -13.04 -7.53 8.93
CA GLU A 196 -13.97 -8.50 8.32
C GLU A 196 -13.78 -8.79 6.83
N GLU A 197 -13.03 -7.96 6.11
CA GLU A 197 -12.84 -8.10 4.67
C GLU A 197 -11.45 -8.64 4.32
N ALA A 198 -11.37 -9.53 3.33
CA ALA A 198 -10.09 -9.99 2.80
C ALA A 198 -9.60 -9.04 1.71
N THR A 199 -8.35 -8.59 1.84
CA THR A 199 -7.71 -7.78 0.80
C THR A 199 -6.24 -8.14 0.63
N ALA A 200 -5.68 -7.81 -0.53
CA ALA A 200 -4.28 -7.99 -0.82
C ALA A 200 -3.44 -7.35 0.27
N THR A 201 -2.56 -8.15 0.84
CA THR A 201 -1.69 -7.75 1.93
C THR A 201 -0.27 -8.20 1.64
N MET A 202 0.68 -7.28 1.73
CA MET A 202 2.10 -7.60 1.71
C MET A 202 2.55 -7.92 3.13
N ASN A 203 3.18 -9.09 3.33
CA ASN A 203 3.78 -9.46 4.60
C ASN A 203 5.30 -9.49 4.46
N TYR A 204 5.99 -8.91 5.43
CA TYR A 204 7.44 -8.96 5.50
C TYR A 204 7.87 -10.23 6.23
N ASP A 205 8.76 -11.02 5.62
CA ASP A 205 9.04 -12.40 6.08
C ASP A 205 9.56 -12.46 7.52
N HIS A 206 10.27 -11.42 7.96
CA HIS A 206 10.89 -11.37 9.28
C HIS A 206 10.67 -10.03 10.00
N GLN A 207 9.78 -9.19 9.48
CA GLN A 207 9.36 -7.96 10.17
C GLN A 207 7.91 -8.10 10.57
N PRO A 208 7.50 -7.60 11.74
CA PRO A 208 6.10 -7.60 12.17
C PRO A 208 5.28 -6.52 11.44
N TRP A 209 5.56 -6.34 10.15
CA TRP A 209 4.99 -5.29 9.32
C TRP A 209 4.07 -5.89 8.26
N LYS A 210 3.03 -5.14 7.92
CA LYS A 210 2.09 -5.49 6.84
C LYS A 210 1.65 -4.25 6.09
N ASP A 211 1.50 -4.38 4.78
CA ASP A 211 0.86 -3.36 3.95
C ASP A 211 -0.50 -3.88 3.49
N TYR A 212 -1.59 -3.22 3.89
CA TYR A 212 -2.92 -3.56 3.43
C TYR A 212 -3.33 -2.63 2.29
N PHE A 213 -3.88 -3.17 1.21
CA PHE A 213 -4.22 -2.40 0.01
C PHE A 213 -5.72 -2.37 -0.28
N LYS A 214 -6.19 -1.24 -0.80
CA LYS A 214 -7.55 -1.07 -1.35
C LYS A 214 -7.48 -0.29 -2.66
N LEU A 215 -8.43 -0.50 -3.56
CA LEU A 215 -8.45 0.19 -4.85
C LEU A 215 -9.07 1.59 -4.69
N ILE A 216 -8.32 2.65 -4.98
CA ILE A 216 -8.86 4.02 -4.97
C ILE A 216 -9.32 4.45 -6.38
N SER A 217 -8.62 4.04 -7.44
CA SER A 217 -9.00 4.34 -8.83
C SER A 217 -8.56 3.23 -9.79
N ASN A 218 -9.36 3.00 -10.83
CA ASN A 218 -9.05 2.19 -12.01
C ASN A 218 -9.66 2.86 -13.24
N GLU A 219 -9.41 4.17 -13.38
CA GLU A 219 -9.99 5.00 -14.42
C GLU A 219 -8.92 5.36 -15.45
N ASN A 220 -9.31 5.38 -16.74
CA ASN A 220 -8.45 5.80 -17.85
C ASN A 220 -7.10 5.04 -17.92
N GLY A 221 -7.10 3.75 -17.53
CA GLY A 221 -5.89 2.92 -17.51
C GLY A 221 -4.97 3.14 -16.31
N SER A 222 -5.24 4.15 -15.48
CA SER A 222 -4.47 4.43 -14.26
C SER A 222 -5.05 3.68 -13.07
N VAL A 223 -4.39 2.60 -12.67
CA VAL A 223 -4.72 1.87 -11.45
C VAL A 223 -3.98 2.50 -10.27
N VAL A 224 -4.71 2.95 -9.26
CA VAL A 224 -4.14 3.50 -8.03
C VAL A 224 -4.72 2.75 -6.84
N LEU A 225 -3.83 2.33 -5.94
CA LEU A 225 -4.17 1.70 -4.67
C LEU A 225 -3.88 2.66 -3.52
N LEU A 226 -4.73 2.61 -2.50
CA LEU A 226 -4.44 3.17 -1.18
C LEU A 226 -3.83 2.06 -0.31
N GLY A 227 -2.66 2.32 0.24
CA GLY A 227 -1.93 1.42 1.12
C GLY A 227 -1.75 2.03 2.51
N VAL A 228 -1.79 1.17 3.53
CA VAL A 228 -1.37 1.51 4.90
C VAL A 228 -0.29 0.54 5.34
N TRP A 229 0.89 1.07 5.67
CA TRP A 229 1.99 0.29 6.25
C TRP A 229 1.75 0.23 7.75
N THR A 230 1.74 -0.97 8.30
CA THR A 230 1.38 -1.22 9.70
C THR A 230 2.50 -1.96 10.40
N HIS A 231 2.74 -1.62 11.66
CA HIS A 231 3.51 -2.43 12.59
C HIS A 231 2.54 -3.09 13.57
N LYS A 232 2.36 -4.41 13.45
CA LYS A 232 1.29 -5.17 14.13
C LYS A 232 -0.10 -4.61 13.80
N HIS A 233 -0.60 -3.69 14.63
CA HIS A 233 -1.91 -3.06 14.50
C HIS A 233 -1.84 -1.53 14.49
N ILE A 234 -0.64 -0.96 14.50
CA ILE A 234 -0.39 0.49 14.49
C ILE A 234 -0.13 0.91 13.04
N ALA A 235 -0.81 1.93 12.52
CA ALA A 235 -0.44 2.48 11.22
C ALA A 235 0.89 3.25 11.35
N GLY A 236 1.92 2.71 10.73
CA GLY A 236 3.20 3.36 10.63
C GLY A 236 3.23 4.46 9.54
N GLY A 237 2.25 4.47 8.65
CA GLY A 237 1.95 5.56 7.72
C GLY A 237 1.11 5.12 6.53
N TRP A 238 0.68 6.10 5.73
CA TRP A 238 -0.19 5.91 4.57
C TRP A 238 0.55 6.24 3.29
N PHE A 239 0.16 5.59 2.19
CA PHE A 239 0.77 5.81 0.88
C PHE A 239 -0.17 5.40 -0.25
N THR A 240 0.12 5.85 -1.46
CA THR A 240 -0.48 5.29 -2.68
C THR A 240 0.52 4.48 -3.47
N LEU A 241 -0.01 3.51 -4.21
CA LEU A 241 0.69 2.78 -5.25
C LEU A 241 -0.02 3.02 -6.58
N THR A 242 0.65 3.68 -7.52
CA THR A 242 0.16 3.83 -8.90
C THR A 242 0.81 2.76 -9.77
N LEU A 243 0.00 1.99 -10.48
CA LEU A 243 0.49 0.97 -11.39
C LEU A 243 1.36 1.63 -12.45
N GLU A 244 2.52 1.04 -12.69
CA GLU A 244 3.36 1.49 -13.78
C GLU A 244 2.95 0.79 -15.07
N ASP A 245 2.66 1.59 -16.10
CA ASP A 245 2.27 1.07 -17.41
C ASP A 245 3.34 0.11 -17.95
N SER A 246 2.90 -1.10 -18.26
CA SER A 246 3.64 -2.06 -19.06
C SER A 246 3.41 -1.72 -20.54
N GLU A 247 3.94 -0.59 -21.00
CA GLU A 247 4.04 -0.32 -22.44
C GLU A 247 4.99 -1.31 -23.13
#